data_AF-A0A3D4BDK7-F1
#
_entry.id   AF-A0A3D4BDK7-F1
#
_cell.length_a   1.000
_cell.length_b   1.000
_cell.length_c   1.000
_cell.angle_alpha   90.00
_cell.angle_beta   90.00
_cell.angle_gamma   90.00
#
_symmetry.space_group_name_H-M   'P 1'
#
loop_
_entity.id
_entity.type
_entity.pdbx_description
1 polymer ?
#
loop_
_entity_poly.entity_id
_entity_poly.type
_entity_poly.pdbx_seq_one_letter_code
_entity_poly.pdbx_strand_id
1 'polypeptide(L)'
;MGDNMDLPIICPVCRAPLTWGERRVTCPADHTFDIAREGYVNLYRTSRRRSNQPGDTRNMLLARRAFLDAGWYAPLSDRLNACVQDFTQVEAPASDTWQVADIGCGEGYYLGRLMQALR
;
A
#
# COMPACT_ATOMS: atom_id res chain seq x y z
N MET A 1 5.76 -18.56 -1.94
CA MET A 1 7.17 -18.27 -1.64
C MET A 1 7.76 -17.68 -2.90
N GLY A 2 8.04 -16.37 -2.88
CA GLY A 2 8.91 -15.71 -3.87
C GLY A 2 8.31 -15.35 -5.22
N ASP A 3 7.15 -14.68 -5.28
CA ASP A 3 6.99 -13.71 -6.37
C ASP A 3 7.84 -12.50 -5.96
N ASN A 4 8.97 -12.33 -6.63
CA ASN A 4 9.85 -11.19 -6.46
C ASN A 4 9.03 -9.94 -6.81
N MET A 5 8.48 -9.28 -5.80
CA MET A 5 7.83 -7.99 -5.94
C MET A 5 8.92 -6.99 -6.32
N ASP A 6 9.19 -6.87 -7.63
CA ASP A 6 9.91 -5.76 -8.23
C ASP A 6 9.03 -4.50 -8.18
N LEU A 7 8.53 -4.17 -6.97
CA LEU A 7 7.95 -2.88 -6.68
C LEU A 7 9.12 -1.90 -6.54
N PRO A 8 9.15 -0.81 -7.33
CA PRO A 8 10.23 0.17 -7.30
C PRO A 8 10.13 1.05 -6.04
N ILE A 9 10.40 0.47 -4.87
CA ILE A 9 10.49 1.19 -3.60
C ILE A 9 11.93 1.63 -3.37
N ILE A 10 12.09 2.88 -2.96
CA ILE A 10 13.40 3.50 -2.71
C ILE A 10 13.66 3.68 -1.22
N CYS A 11 14.93 3.65 -0.86
CA CYS A 11 15.38 3.90 0.49
C CYS A 11 15.06 5.36 0.88
N PRO A 12 14.35 5.63 2.00
CA PRO A 12 14.05 6.99 2.43
C PRO A 12 15.30 7.78 2.89
N VAL A 13 16.45 7.11 3.03
CA VAL A 13 17.71 7.73 3.48
C VAL A 13 18.59 8.10 2.29
N CYS A 14 18.96 7.13 1.44
CA CYS A 14 19.88 7.35 0.33
C CYS A 14 19.23 7.35 -1.05
N ARG A 15 17.91 7.12 -1.14
CA ARG A 15 17.12 7.04 -2.40
C ARG A 15 17.52 5.92 -3.36
N ALA A 16 18.47 5.06 -2.99
CA ALA A 16 18.80 3.86 -3.75
C ALA A 16 17.65 2.84 -3.70
N PRO A 17 17.52 1.94 -4.69
CA PRO A 17 16.52 0.87 -4.68
C PRO A 17 16.61 0.02 -3.41
N LEU A 18 15.46 -0.45 -2.94
CA LEU A 18 15.36 -1.41 -1.85
C LEU A 18 15.25 -2.84 -2.40
N THR A 19 15.96 -3.76 -1.75
CA THR A 19 15.91 -5.21 -2.02
C THR A 19 15.21 -5.90 -0.87
N TRP A 20 14.27 -6.77 -1.19
CA TRP A 20 13.51 -7.55 -0.22
C TRP A 20 14.28 -8.82 0.17
N GLY A 21 14.47 -9.05 1.47
CA GLY A 21 14.88 -10.32 2.04
C GLY A 21 13.75 -10.96 2.85
N GLU A 22 14.04 -12.06 3.55
CA GLU A 22 13.01 -12.83 4.28
C GLU A 22 12.37 -12.06 5.45
N ARG A 23 13.16 -11.24 6.16
CA ARG A 23 12.72 -10.53 7.38
C ARG A 23 13.02 -9.05 7.36
N ARG A 24 13.72 -8.59 6.32
CA ARG A 24 14.32 -7.26 6.24
C ARG A 24 14.32 -6.78 4.80
N VAL A 25 14.30 -5.47 4.65
CA VAL A 25 14.47 -4.78 3.38
C VAL A 25 15.71 -3.89 3.50
N THR A 26 16.62 -3.98 2.53
CA THR A 26 17.93 -3.30 2.58
C THR A 26 18.21 -2.53 1.31
N CYS A 27 19.06 -1.50 1.39
CA CYS A 27 19.61 -0.82 0.21
C CYS A 27 21.12 -1.11 0.05
N PRO A 28 21.75 -0.76 -1.08
CA PRO A 28 23.19 -0.95 -1.30
C PRO A 28 24.10 -0.20 -0.30
N ALA A 29 23.57 0.79 0.42
CA ALA A 29 24.27 1.53 1.48
C ALA A 29 24.01 0.95 2.89
N ASP A 30 23.48 -0.28 2.97
CA ASP A 30 23.22 -1.05 4.20
C ASP A 30 22.18 -0.45 5.17
N HIS A 31 21.38 0.53 4.72
CA HIS A 31 20.19 0.93 5.49
C HIS A 31 19.17 -0.20 5.49
N THR A 32 18.79 -0.63 6.68
CA THR A 32 17.95 -1.81 6.91
C THR A 32 16.63 -1.43 7.57
N PHE A 33 15.54 -2.01 7.09
CA PHE A 33 14.19 -1.87 7.63
C PHE A 33 13.63 -3.27 7.93
N ASP A 34 13.14 -3.49 9.15
CA ASP A 34 12.54 -4.78 9.50
C ASP A 34 11.14 -4.91 8.89
N ILE A 35 10.80 -6.12 8.41
CA ILE A 35 9.45 -6.49 8.01
C ILE A 35 8.68 -6.86 9.29
N ALA A 36 7.57 -6.16 9.55
CA ALA A 36 6.71 -6.45 10.70
C ALA A 36 6.05 -7.84 10.56
N ARG A 37 5.59 -8.41 11.68
CA ARG A 37 4.84 -9.68 11.69
C ARG A 37 3.65 -9.65 10.73
N GLU A 38 2.98 -8.50 10.66
CA GLU A 38 1.81 -8.24 9.82
C GLU A 38 2.17 -8.03 8.33
N GLY A 39 3.47 -8.06 7.97
CA GLY A 39 3.97 -8.02 6.60
C GLY A 39 4.30 -6.63 6.04
N TYR A 40 4.05 -5.56 6.79
CA TYR A 40 4.38 -4.19 6.36
C TYR A 40 5.82 -3.79 6.73
N VAL A 41 6.36 -2.78 6.04
CA VAL A 41 7.68 -2.20 6.29
C VAL A 41 7.53 -0.74 6.69
N ASN A 42 8.10 -0.35 7.84
CA ASN A 42 8.09 1.04 8.28
C ASN A 42 9.25 1.82 7.66
N LEU A 43 8.95 2.69 6.71
CA LEU A 43 9.94 3.55 6.03
C LEU A 43 10.01 4.97 6.62
N TYR A 44 9.35 5.25 7.74
CA TYR A 44 9.43 6.55 8.40
C TYR A 44 10.80 6.76 9.03
N ARG A 45 11.44 7.90 8.75
CA ARG A 45 12.69 8.30 9.41
C ARG A 45 12.39 8.70 10.86
N THR A 46 12.88 7.93 11.81
CA THR A 46 12.77 8.21 13.25
C THR A 46 13.56 9.47 13.63
N SER A 47 12.98 10.66 13.47
CA SER A 47 13.37 11.84 14.28
C SER A 47 12.36 12.98 14.33
N ARG A 48 11.23 12.94 13.61
CA ARG A 48 10.22 14.01 13.71
C ARG A 48 8.79 13.46 13.76
N ARG A 49 8.17 13.72 14.91
CA ARG A 49 6.73 13.73 15.26
C ARG A 49 6.33 12.70 16.31
N ARG A 50 6.75 12.93 17.55
CA ARG A 50 5.76 12.94 18.63
C ARG A 50 5.11 14.32 18.62
N SER A 51 4.27 14.61 17.63
CA SER A 51 3.34 15.73 17.79
C SER A 51 2.40 15.36 18.93
N ASN A 52 2.10 16.31 19.82
CA ASN A 52 1.09 16.12 20.87
C ASN A 52 -0.33 15.89 20.30
N GLN A 53 -0.48 15.96 18.99
CA GLN A 53 -1.64 15.51 18.23
C GLN A 53 -1.22 14.27 17.43
N PRO A 54 -1.41 13.05 17.96
CA PRO A 54 -1.39 11.85 17.13
C PRO A 54 -2.47 11.97 16.04
N GLY A 55 -2.28 11.29 14.91
CA GLY A 55 -3.25 11.25 13.81
C GLY A 55 -4.55 10.53 14.19
N ASP A 56 -5.00 9.59 13.36
CA ASP A 56 -6.22 8.83 13.66
C ASP A 56 -6.07 8.05 14.99
N THR A 57 -7.04 8.24 15.89
CA THR A 57 -7.14 7.43 17.11
C THR A 57 -7.73 6.06 16.79
N ARG A 58 -7.55 5.09 17.70
CA ARG A 58 -8.16 3.75 17.56
C ARG A 58 -9.67 3.82 17.33
N ASN A 59 -10.38 4.70 18.03
CA ASN A 59 -11.82 4.86 17.88
C ASN A 59 -12.19 5.42 16.49
N MET A 60 -11.40 6.34 15.96
CA MET A 60 -11.61 6.88 14.61
C MET A 60 -11.38 5.80 13.54
N LEU A 61 -10.37 4.95 13.71
CA LEU A 61 -10.14 3.80 12.82
C LEU A 61 -11.34 2.85 12.84
N LEU A 62 -11.80 2.45 14.02
CA LEU A 62 -12.98 1.58 14.16
C LEU A 62 -14.24 2.19 13.55
N ALA A 63 -14.46 3.50 13.74
CA ALA A 63 -15.60 4.20 13.14
C ALA A 63 -15.51 4.23 11.61
N ARG A 64 -14.33 4.53 11.05
CA ARG A 64 -14.10 4.50 9.59
C ARG A 64 -14.36 3.11 9.04
N ARG A 65 -13.85 2.07 9.69
CA ARG A 65 -14.09 0.68 9.31
C ARG A 65 -15.57 0.33 9.32
N ALA A 66 -16.28 0.60 10.42
CA ALA A 66 -17.72 0.33 10.51
C ALA A 66 -18.53 1.04 9.42
N PHE A 67 -18.17 2.27 9.09
CA PHE A 67 -18.78 3.02 7.99
C PHE A 67 -18.51 2.37 6.62
N LEU A 68 -17.28 1.95 6.35
CA LEU A 68 -16.93 1.29 5.10
C LEU A 68 -17.59 -0.10 4.97
N ASP A 69 -17.59 -0.87 6.06
CA ASP A 69 -18.19 -2.21 6.13
C ASP A 69 -19.72 -2.16 5.98
N ALA A 70 -20.36 -1.07 6.39
CA ALA A 70 -21.78 -0.84 6.16
C ALA A 70 -22.13 -0.48 4.70
N GLY A 71 -21.15 -0.39 3.81
CA GLY A 71 -21.36 -0.30 2.36
C GLY A 71 -21.71 1.10 1.85
N TRP A 72 -21.70 2.13 2.69
CA TRP A 72 -22.02 3.51 2.29
C TRP A 72 -21.13 4.03 1.16
N TYR A 73 -19.88 3.57 1.11
CA TYR A 73 -18.90 3.90 0.06
C TYR A 73 -18.73 2.78 -0.97
N ALA A 74 -19.59 1.76 -0.99
CA ALA A 74 -19.59 0.74 -2.03
C ALA A 74 -19.75 1.36 -3.43
N PRO A 75 -20.70 2.29 -3.70
CA PRO A 75 -20.87 2.86 -5.04
C PRO A 75 -19.63 3.61 -5.54
N LEU A 76 -18.90 4.27 -4.64
CA LEU A 76 -17.64 4.94 -4.96
C LEU A 76 -16.57 3.92 -5.34
N SER A 77 -16.42 2.86 -4.54
CA SER A 77 -15.45 1.80 -4.83
C SER A 77 -15.78 1.06 -6.13
N ASP A 78 -17.06 0.82 -6.41
CA ASP A 78 -17.49 0.14 -7.64
C ASP A 78 -17.17 0.97 -8.87
N ARG A 79 -17.39 2.29 -8.79
CA ARG A 79 -16.99 3.20 -9.87
C ARG A 79 -15.48 3.24 -10.05
N LEU A 80 -14.70 3.26 -8.96
CA LEU A 80 -13.24 3.22 -9.04
C LEU A 80 -12.76 1.92 -9.71
N ASN A 81 -13.34 0.78 -9.34
CA ASN A 81 -13.03 -0.52 -9.94
C ASN A 81 -13.31 -0.53 -11.44
N ALA A 82 -14.48 -0.04 -11.86
CA ALA A 82 -14.84 0.06 -13.28
C ALA A 82 -13.86 0.95 -14.06
N CYS A 83 -13.50 2.13 -13.52
CA CYS A 83 -12.53 3.01 -14.16
C CYS A 83 -11.15 2.33 -14.35
N VAL A 84 -10.69 1.54 -13.37
CA VAL A 84 -9.43 0.81 -13.50
C VAL A 84 -9.55 -0.30 -14.53
N GLN A 85 -10.65 -1.07 -14.53
CA GLN A 85 -10.89 -2.11 -15.54
C GLN A 85 -10.89 -1.54 -16.96
N ASP A 86 -11.63 -0.45 -17.19
CA ASP A 86 -11.68 0.24 -18.49
C ASP A 86 -10.28 0.69 -18.93
N PHE A 87 -9.49 1.27 -18.01
CA PHE A 87 -8.12 1.69 -18.28
C PHE A 87 -7.22 0.51 -18.68
N THR A 88 -7.31 -0.61 -17.96
CA THR A 88 -6.51 -1.81 -18.25
C THR A 88 -6.88 -2.52 -19.54
N GLN A 89 -8.06 -2.25 -20.12
CA GLN A 89 -8.49 -2.80 -21.41
C GLN A 89 -8.03 -1.95 -22.59
N VAL A 90 -7.92 -0.63 -22.41
CA VAL A 90 -7.54 0.32 -23.47
C VAL A 90 -6.02 0.39 -23.64
N GLU A 91 -5.29 0.35 -22.53
CA GLU A 91 -3.84 0.41 -22.53
C GLU A 91 -3.30 -0.98 -22.19
N ALA A 92 -2.41 -1.53 -23.02
CA ALA A 92 -1.67 -2.73 -22.64
C ALA A 92 -0.36 -2.30 -21.97
N PRO A 93 -0.03 -2.81 -20.76
CA PRO A 93 1.25 -2.51 -20.16
C PRO A 93 2.38 -3.10 -21.01
N ALA A 94 3.53 -2.43 -21.02
CA ALA A 94 4.71 -2.92 -21.73
C ALA A 94 5.27 -4.23 -21.12
N SER A 95 4.98 -4.47 -19.84
CA SER A 95 5.11 -5.74 -19.15
C SER A 95 3.76 -6.46 -19.18
N ASP A 96 3.71 -7.80 -19.21
CA ASP A 96 2.45 -8.58 -19.18
C ASP A 96 1.62 -8.42 -17.87
N THR A 97 2.00 -7.49 -17.00
CA THR A 97 1.38 -7.25 -15.69
C THR A 97 1.27 -5.76 -15.39
N TRP A 98 0.20 -5.39 -14.68
CA TRP A 98 0.02 -4.07 -14.09
C TRP A 98 0.51 -4.04 -12.65
N GLN A 99 1.17 -2.95 -12.26
CA GLN A 99 1.46 -2.65 -10.86
C GLN A 99 0.60 -1.48 -10.39
N VAL A 100 -0.15 -1.68 -9.31
CA VAL A 100 -1.06 -0.66 -8.74
C VAL A 100 -0.64 -0.34 -7.32
N ALA A 101 -0.61 0.95 -6.99
CA ALA A 101 -0.34 1.44 -5.64
C ALA A 101 -1.49 2.33 -5.15
N ASP A 102 -1.97 2.06 -3.93
CA ASP A 102 -2.99 2.87 -3.25
C ASP A 102 -2.32 3.80 -2.22
N ILE A 103 -2.36 5.10 -2.48
CA ILE A 103 -1.71 6.12 -1.65
C ILE A 103 -2.73 6.68 -0.65
N GLY A 104 -2.45 6.51 0.64
CA GLY A 104 -3.43 6.82 1.67
C GLY A 104 -4.47 5.70 1.85
N CYS A 105 -4.06 4.45 1.62
CA CYS A 105 -4.91 3.26 1.61
C CYS A 105 -5.65 2.96 2.92
N GLY A 106 -5.28 3.59 4.04
CA GLY A 106 -5.88 3.35 5.35
C GLY A 106 -5.75 1.87 5.74
N GLU A 107 -6.88 1.21 6.04
CA GLU A 107 -6.93 -0.24 6.30
C GLU A 107 -7.03 -1.10 5.02
N GLY A 108 -6.93 -0.50 3.84
CA GLY A 108 -6.88 -1.21 2.55
C GLY A 108 -8.24 -1.52 1.93
N TYR A 109 -9.32 -0.82 2.31
CA TYR A 109 -10.68 -1.09 1.82
C TYR A 109 -10.80 -1.03 0.29
N TYR A 110 -10.32 0.05 -0.34
CA TYR A 110 -10.43 0.23 -1.79
C TYR A 110 -9.54 -0.73 -2.56
N LEU A 111 -8.25 -0.82 -2.17
CA LEU A 111 -7.33 -1.76 -2.80
C LEU A 111 -7.82 -3.21 -2.67
N GLY A 112 -8.35 -3.61 -1.52
CA GLY A 112 -8.91 -4.94 -1.32
C GLY A 112 -10.10 -5.23 -2.23
N ARG A 113 -11.01 -4.27 -2.41
CA ARG A 113 -12.14 -4.40 -3.36
C ARG A 113 -11.66 -4.40 -4.82
N LEU A 114 -10.66 -3.59 -5.15
CA LEU A 114 -10.08 -3.56 -6.50
C LEU A 114 -9.42 -4.89 -6.84
N MET A 115 -8.64 -5.47 -5.92
CA MET A 115 -8.03 -6.79 -6.11
C MET A 115 -9.07 -7.90 -6.32
N GLN A 116 -10.24 -7.80 -5.70
CA GLN A 116 -11.34 -8.74 -5.95
C GLN A 116 -11.98 -8.55 -7.33
N ALA A 117 -12.09 -7.31 -7.79
CA ALA A 117 -12.67 -6.98 -9.09
C ALA A 117 -11.73 -7.25 -10.29
N LEU A 118 -10.42 -7.37 -10.05
CA LEU A 118 -9.41 -7.66 -11.07
C LEU A 118 -8.95 -9.13 -11.11
N ARG A 119 -9.50 -10.00 -10.25
CA ARG A 119 -9.29 -11.45 -10.29
C ARG A 119 -10.20 -12.10 -11.31
#